data_AF-A0A0Q8SGF4-F1
#
_entry.id   AF-A0A0Q8SGF4-F1
#
_cell.length_a   1.000
_cell.length_b   1.000
_cell.length_c   1.000
_cell.angle_alpha   90.00
_cell.angle_beta   90.00
_cell.angle_gamma   90.00
#
_symmetry.space_group_name_H-M   'P 1'
#
loop_
_entity.id
_entity.type
_entity.pdbx_description
1 polymer ?
#
loop_
_entity_poly.entity_id
_entity_poly.type
_entity_poly.pdbx_seq_one_letter_code
_entity_poly.pdbx_strand_id
1 'polypeptide(L)'
;MSSSSSGGGSEIGKLQKQLQSLTEELKNVATSDMDAKAKKEKVKLLQAQIQMVQAQIAAIQRARQQEQQAAQAQKAEVAAQAAREQRAKTETQASTSLGSQLDTYA
;
A
#
# COMPACT_ATOMS: atom_id res chain seq x y z
N MET A 1 -0.48 17.13 -12.03
CA MET A 1 -0.88 16.58 -10.72
C MET A 1 -0.49 15.11 -10.67
N SER A 2 -0.05 14.59 -9.51
CA SER A 2 0.45 13.23 -9.19
C SER A 2 1.91 13.29 -8.71
N SER A 3 2.37 12.74 -7.58
CA SER A 3 1.80 11.68 -6.72
C SER A 3 2.23 11.90 -5.26
N SER A 4 1.26 12.11 -4.37
CA SER A 4 1.45 12.05 -2.92
C SER A 4 1.06 10.65 -2.46
N SER A 5 1.99 9.70 -2.30
CA SER A 5 1.65 8.40 -1.68
C SER A 5 2.80 7.69 -0.96
N SER A 6 3.84 8.40 -0.51
CA SER A 6 4.97 7.78 0.19
C SER A 6 4.83 7.73 1.73
N GLY A 7 3.71 8.21 2.29
CA GLY A 7 3.59 8.48 3.73
C GLY A 7 3.32 7.28 4.66
N GLY A 8 2.57 6.27 4.23
CA GLY A 8 2.02 5.27 5.18
C GLY A 8 2.99 4.17 5.67
N GLY A 9 4.22 4.10 5.16
CA GLY A 9 5.14 2.99 5.47
C GLY A 9 5.73 3.14 6.87
N SER A 10 5.95 4.39 7.26
CA SER A 10 6.50 4.76 8.56
C SER A 10 5.50 4.58 9.71
N GLU A 11 4.19 4.61 9.42
CA GLU A 11 3.14 4.49 10.45
C GLU A 11 2.97 3.07 10.97
N ILE A 12 2.95 2.06 10.10
CA ILE A 12 2.90 0.65 10.52
C ILE A 12 4.11 0.31 11.39
N GLY A 13 5.32 0.74 11.01
CA GLY A 13 6.52 0.47 11.79
C GLY A 13 6.49 1.11 13.18
N LYS A 14 5.93 2.31 13.31
CA LYS A 14 5.70 2.96 14.62
C LYS A 14 4.68 2.18 15.46
N LEU A 15 3.54 1.80 14.88
CA LEU A 15 2.50 1.03 15.56
C LEU A 15 2.99 -0.35 16.00
N GLN A 16 3.81 -1.03 15.19
CA GLN A 16 4.42 -2.31 15.55
C GLN A 16 5.37 -2.17 16.75
N LYS A 17 6.21 -1.14 16.77
CA LYS A 17 7.07 -0.84 17.93
C LYS A 17 6.25 -0.52 19.17
N GLN A 18 5.17 0.24 19.01
CA GLN A 18 4.28 0.60 20.10
C GLN A 18 3.57 -0.65 20.67
N LEU A 19 3.18 -1.60 19.82
CA LEU A 19 2.63 -2.89 20.25
C LEU A 19 3.65 -3.71 21.04
N GLN A 20 4.90 -3.81 20.56
CA GLN A 20 5.97 -4.48 21.29
C GLN A 20 6.20 -3.84 22.66
N SER A 21 6.29 -2.52 22.70
CA SER A 21 6.47 -1.76 23.95
C SER A 21 5.33 -1.99 24.94
N LEU A 22 4.07 -1.92 24.48
CA LEU A 22 2.89 -2.19 25.33
C LEU A 22 2.87 -3.64 25.84
N THR A 23 3.34 -4.59 25.05
CA THR A 23 3.42 -6.01 25.43
C THR A 23 4.52 -6.26 26.45
N GLU A 24 5.68 -5.63 26.28
CA GLU A 24 6.75 -5.63 27.28
C GLU A 24 6.30 -4.99 28.58
N GLU A 25 5.60 -3.86 28.50
CA GLU A 25 5.07 -3.16 29.67
C GLU A 25 4.01 -4.02 30.40
N LEU A 26 3.17 -4.76 29.67
CA LEU A 26 2.24 -5.72 30.25
C LEU A 26 2.97 -6.83 31.00
N LYS A 27 4.05 -7.37 30.41
CA LYS A 27 4.89 -8.40 31.07
C LYS A 27 5.54 -7.84 32.34
N ASN A 28 6.07 -6.62 32.26
CA ASN A 28 6.72 -5.95 33.39
C ASN A 28 5.72 -5.65 34.52
N VAL A 29 4.49 -5.24 34.19
CA VAL A 29 3.41 -5.05 35.17
C VAL A 29 3.01 -6.39 35.81
N ALA A 30 2.99 -7.48 35.05
CA ALA A 30 2.69 -8.80 35.61
C ALA A 30 3.75 -9.23 36.65
N THR A 31 5.03 -8.96 36.37
CA THR A 31 6.17 -9.33 37.23
C THR A 31 6.53 -8.30 38.31
N SER A 32 5.93 -7.10 38.31
CA SER A 32 6.25 -6.05 39.29
C SER A 32 5.63 -6.33 40.67
N ASP A 33 6.15 -5.76 41.75
CA ASP A 33 5.57 -5.90 43.10
C ASP A 33 4.36 -4.97 43.36
N MET A 34 3.68 -4.51 42.32
CA MET A 34 2.49 -3.65 42.45
C MET A 34 1.30 -4.39 43.10
N ASP A 35 0.47 -3.62 43.80
CA ASP A 35 -0.82 -4.09 44.33
C ASP A 35 -1.67 -4.80 43.27
N ALA A 36 -2.25 -5.94 43.63
CA ALA A 36 -3.02 -6.79 42.71
C ALA A 36 -4.16 -6.04 41.98
N LYS A 37 -4.78 -5.06 42.65
CA LYS A 37 -5.84 -4.24 42.07
C LYS A 37 -5.29 -3.28 41.01
N ALA A 38 -4.23 -2.54 41.34
CA ALA A 38 -3.55 -1.63 40.41
C ALA A 38 -2.96 -2.41 39.21
N LYS A 39 -2.44 -3.60 39.47
CA LYS A 39 -1.91 -4.52 38.45
C LYS A 39 -2.99 -4.94 37.46
N LYS A 40 -4.15 -5.42 37.95
CA LYS A 40 -5.29 -5.79 37.10
C LYS A 40 -5.77 -4.62 36.24
N GLU A 41 -5.86 -3.43 36.82
CA GLU A 41 -6.33 -2.24 36.11
C GLU A 41 -5.36 -1.82 35.00
N LYS A 42 -4.04 -1.78 35.29
CA LYS A 42 -3.02 -1.54 34.28
C LYS A 42 -3.00 -2.60 33.18
N VAL A 43 -3.07 -3.89 33.53
CA VAL A 43 -3.10 -4.96 32.54
C VAL A 43 -4.31 -4.82 31.62
N LYS A 44 -5.49 -4.52 32.17
CA LYS A 44 -6.71 -4.32 31.38
C LYS A 44 -6.58 -3.13 30.41
N LEU A 45 -6.01 -2.03 30.88
CA LEU A 45 -5.77 -0.84 30.08
C LEU A 45 -4.75 -1.09 28.97
N LEU A 46 -3.63 -1.75 29.27
CA LEU A 46 -2.62 -2.14 28.29
C LEU A 46 -3.19 -3.11 27.25
N GLN A 47 -3.99 -4.09 27.68
CA GLN A 47 -4.61 -5.04 26.78
C GLN A 47 -5.61 -4.38 25.82
N ALA A 48 -6.39 -3.41 26.30
CA ALA A 48 -7.27 -2.60 25.45
C ALA A 48 -6.48 -1.78 24.42
N GLN A 49 -5.37 -1.16 24.83
CA GLN A 49 -4.49 -0.43 23.91
C GLN A 49 -3.86 -1.35 22.87
N ILE A 50 -3.39 -2.54 23.27
CA ILE A 50 -2.84 -3.54 22.36
C ILE A 50 -3.88 -3.94 21.31
N GLN A 51 -5.13 -4.20 21.71
CA GLN A 51 -6.21 -4.54 20.77
C GLN A 51 -6.47 -3.40 19.78
N MET A 52 -6.51 -2.15 20.26
CA MET A 52 -6.69 -0.98 19.40
C MET A 52 -5.55 -0.85 18.37
N VAL A 53 -4.30 -1.02 18.80
CA VAL A 53 -3.12 -0.93 17.92
C VAL A 53 -3.13 -2.08 16.91
N GLN A 54 -3.46 -3.30 17.31
CA GLN A 54 -3.61 -4.43 16.38
C GLN A 54 -4.67 -4.17 15.32
N ALA A 55 -5.84 -3.64 15.72
CA ALA A 55 -6.91 -3.29 14.80
C ALA A 55 -6.47 -2.20 13.81
N GLN A 56 -5.76 -1.17 14.27
CA GLN A 56 -5.20 -0.14 13.39
C GLN A 56 -4.17 -0.71 12.41
N ILE A 57 -3.24 -1.55 12.86
CA ILE A 57 -2.26 -2.21 11.99
C ILE A 57 -2.98 -3.01 10.91
N ALA A 58 -3.97 -3.82 11.27
CA ALA A 58 -4.74 -4.62 10.33
C ALA A 58 -5.49 -3.75 9.31
N ALA A 59 -6.08 -2.65 9.75
CA ALA A 59 -6.77 -1.71 8.87
C ALA A 59 -5.81 -1.06 7.86
N ILE A 60 -4.65 -0.57 8.32
CA ILE A 60 -3.65 0.07 7.45
C ILE A 60 -3.04 -0.96 6.49
N GLN A 61 -2.80 -2.19 6.95
CA GLN A 61 -2.26 -3.25 6.10
C GLN A 61 -3.23 -3.62 4.97
N ARG A 62 -4.54 -3.71 5.27
CA ARG A 62 -5.58 -3.92 4.24
C ARG A 62 -5.65 -2.75 3.26
N ALA A 63 -5.65 -1.51 3.76
CA ALA A 63 -5.69 -0.32 2.91
C ALA A 63 -4.50 -0.28 1.94
N ARG A 64 -3.28 -0.57 2.43
CA ARG A 64 -2.08 -0.66 1.60
C ARG A 64 -2.17 -1.74 0.53
N GLN A 65 -2.71 -2.91 0.87
CA GLN A 65 -2.84 -4.01 -0.08
C GLN A 65 -3.82 -3.65 -1.20
N GLN A 66 -4.91 -2.96 -0.88
CA GLN A 66 -5.86 -2.42 -1.86
C GLN A 66 -5.23 -1.34 -2.74
N GLU A 67 -4.52 -0.37 -2.15
CA GLU A 67 -3.82 0.67 -2.92
C GLU A 67 -2.77 0.10 -3.87
N GLN A 68 -2.02 -0.92 -3.44
CA GLN A 68 -1.03 -1.57 -4.32
C GLN A 68 -1.69 -2.28 -5.50
N GLN A 69 -2.81 -2.96 -5.29
CA GLN A 69 -3.55 -3.60 -6.37
C GLN A 69 -4.15 -2.56 -7.34
N ALA A 70 -4.74 -1.49 -6.82
CA ALA A 70 -5.29 -0.40 -7.62
C ALA A 70 -4.19 0.32 -8.44
N ALA A 71 -3.02 0.57 -7.83
CA ALA A 71 -1.90 1.19 -8.51
C ALA A 71 -1.31 0.30 -9.61
N GLN A 72 -1.26 -1.03 -9.42
CA GLN A 72 -0.83 -1.96 -10.46
C GLN A 72 -1.83 -2.02 -11.63
N ALA A 73 -3.13 -2.07 -11.34
CA ALA A 73 -4.18 -2.06 -12.36
C ALA A 73 -4.13 -0.79 -13.22
N GLN A 74 -3.99 0.39 -12.59
CA GLN A 74 -3.85 1.66 -13.32
C GLN A 74 -2.59 1.69 -14.19
N LYS A 75 -1.45 1.19 -13.69
CA LYS A 75 -0.21 1.12 -14.48
C LYS A 75 -0.34 0.20 -15.68
N ALA A 76 -1.01 -0.94 -15.52
CA ALA A 76 -1.25 -1.88 -16.62
C ALA A 76 -2.17 -1.29 -17.70
N GLU A 77 -3.20 -0.55 -17.30
CA GLU A 77 -4.14 0.08 -18.23
C GLU A 77 -3.51 1.22 -19.02
N VAL A 78 -2.71 2.07 -18.36
CA VAL A 78 -1.94 3.14 -19.04
C VAL A 78 -0.91 2.56 -20.00
N ALA A 79 -0.21 1.47 -19.62
CA ALA A 79 0.74 0.80 -20.51
C ALA A 79 0.05 0.15 -21.71
N ALA A 80 -1.14 -0.45 -21.53
CA ALA A 80 -1.91 -1.05 -22.61
C ALA A 80 -2.46 0.00 -23.59
N GLN A 81 -2.90 1.17 -23.11
CA GLN A 81 -3.31 2.28 -23.96
C GLN A 81 -2.14 2.85 -24.76
N ALA A 82 -0.98 3.07 -24.12
CA ALA A 82 0.22 3.55 -24.79
C ALA A 82 0.69 2.58 -25.90
N ALA A 83 0.61 1.26 -25.66
CA ALA A 83 0.97 0.25 -26.67
C ALA A 83 -0.02 0.22 -27.85
N ARG A 84 -1.32 0.44 -27.62
CA ARG A 84 -2.33 0.54 -28.69
C ARG A 84 -2.15 1.77 -29.57
N GLU A 85 -1.84 2.92 -28.97
CA GLU A 85 -1.60 4.16 -29.72
C GLU A 85 -0.33 4.08 -30.59
N GLN A 86 0.72 3.40 -30.10
CA GLN A 86 1.92 3.18 -30.89
C GLN A 86 1.66 2.27 -32.10
N ARG A 87 0.90 1.17 -31.91
CA ARG A 87 0.51 0.26 -33.01
C ARG A 87 -0.31 0.95 -34.10
N ALA A 88 -1.30 1.76 -33.70
CA ALA A 88 -2.15 2.48 -34.66
C ALA A 88 -1.37 3.51 -35.49
N LYS A 89 -0.36 4.16 -34.90
CA LYS A 89 0.52 5.11 -35.63
C LYS A 89 1.45 4.40 -36.62
N THR A 90 1.96 3.22 -36.28
CA THR A 90 2.81 2.44 -37.20
C THR A 90 2.03 1.88 -38.39
N GLU A 91 0.79 1.42 -38.19
CA GLU A 91 -0.07 0.91 -39.28
C GLU A 91 -0.47 2.00 -40.27
N THR A 92 -0.83 3.20 -39.79
CA THR A 92 -1.23 4.32 -40.66
C THR A 92 -0.05 4.85 -41.51
N GLN A 93 1.17 4.79 -40.97
CA GLN A 93 2.38 5.18 -41.72
C GLN A 93 2.81 4.10 -42.73
N ALA A 94 2.66 2.82 -42.39
CA ALA A 94 2.97 1.71 -43.29
C ALA A 94 2.03 1.67 -44.51
N SER A 95 0.73 1.95 -44.34
CA SER A 95 -0.22 2.04 -45.45
C SER A 95 0.01 3.25 -46.36
N THR A 96 0.49 4.37 -45.82
CA THR A 96 0.80 5.57 -46.61
C THR A 96 2.09 5.40 -47.42
N SER A 97 3.08 4.68 -46.88
CA SER A 97 4.35 4.35 -47.57
C SER A 97 4.16 3.36 -48.72
N LEU A 98 3.26 2.38 -48.57
CA LEU A 98 3.03 1.36 -49.59
C LEU A 98 2.13 1.85 -50.74
N GLY A 99 1.22 2.80 -50.48
CA GLY A 99 0.38 3.40 -51.52
C GLY A 99 1.13 4.38 -52.43
N SER A 100 2.19 5.03 -51.94
CA SER A 100 2.96 6.02 -52.70
C SER A 100 4.06 5.41 -53.59
N GLN A 101 4.30 4.11 -53.50
CA GLN A 101 5.30 3.40 -54.32
C GLN A 101 4.69 2.71 -55.55
N LEU A 102 3.37 2.75 -55.74
CA LEU A 102 2.68 2.12 -56.88
C LEU A 102 2.43 3.09 -58.06
N ASP A 103 2.48 4.41 -57.85
CA ASP A 103 2.23 5.42 -58.91
C ASP A 103 3.49 5.83 -59.72
N THR A 104 4.66 5.28 -59.43
CA THR A 104 5.91 5.62 -60.15
C THR A 104 6.15 4.75 -61.40
N TYR A 105 5.23 3.85 -61.74
CA TYR A 105 5.32 3.00 -62.94
C TYR A 105 3.97 2.93 -63.68
N ALA A 106 3.61 3.99 -64.40
CA ALA A 106 2.62 3.96 -65.49
C ALA A 106 2.88 5.08 -66.49
#